data_AF-A0A516WBT3-F1
#
_entry.id   AF-A0A516WBT3-F1
#
_cell.length_a   1.000
_cell.length_b   1.000
_cell.length_c   1.000
_cell.angle_alpha   90.00
_cell.angle_beta   90.00
_cell.angle_gamma   90.00
#
_symmetry.space_group_name_H-M   'P 1'
#
loop_
_entity.id
_entity.type
_entity.pdbx_description
1 polymer ?
#
loop_
_entity_poly.entity_id
_entity_poly.type
_entity_poly.pdbx_seq_one_letter_code
_entity_poly.pdbx_strand_id
1 'polypeptide(L)'
;MTHTERLKGELSIEFTPDLNRMTEEQILLFYKSLRHLLHSYIAGYELSRKIFLVLDNSIVQDFKHLEDQKRRPRAMAYAAFCRFVAQWSDLPSYLAVSPVALYEHGGRKPASSPENAIGRFIQVQTILRYCGLPVAMIGFDDENTLYRRMLDVHSDANYLEVFANQIEQSDWERDLRARHGGEILAAAWADKAIPEKMPLRYFDPFYIRRVFGSRIEGHIADQSEGVFNHQPIRTGKITASLAKLNTITKKGILQGLGDIDLLQTCDISRQYKQPLDYLLLGQTFDADLAETLRFYHCLTESVGVAGGAPDVNLQIENMVSFMFSSPFSEHKKRREKIMPLVDEFADHVALICRNAVKEKISDATH
;
A
#
# COMPACT_ATOMS: atom_id res chain seq x y z
N MET A 1 2.19 21.15 33.29
CA MET A 1 2.13 20.00 32.39
C MET A 1 1.96 20.53 30.98
N THR A 2 2.94 20.32 30.10
CA THR A 2 2.85 20.73 28.70
C THR A 2 1.76 19.94 27.98
N HIS A 3 1.23 20.45 26.87
CA HIS A 3 0.23 19.72 26.06
C HIS A 3 0.75 18.31 25.68
N THR A 4 2.02 18.22 25.29
CA THR A 4 2.67 16.96 24.91
C THR A 4 2.81 15.98 26.08
N GLU A 5 3.13 16.45 27.28
CA GLU A 5 3.17 15.58 28.49
C GLU A 5 1.80 14.97 28.80
N ARG A 6 0.73 15.75 28.61
CA ARG A 6 -0.64 15.25 28.79
C ARG A 6 -0.95 14.13 27.79
N LEU A 7 -0.66 14.36 26.50
CA LEU A 7 -0.90 13.36 25.46
C LEU A 7 -0.11 12.07 25.70
N LYS A 8 1.15 12.18 26.15
CA LYS A 8 1.96 11.03 26.56
C LYS A 8 1.31 10.25 27.70
N GLY A 9 0.76 10.94 28.71
CA GLY A 9 0.04 10.33 29.82
C GLY A 9 -1.22 9.58 29.37
N GLU A 10 -2.03 10.21 28.51
CA GLU A 10 -3.24 9.58 27.93
C GLU A 10 -2.88 8.31 27.14
N LEU A 11 -1.82 8.35 26.33
CA LEU A 11 -1.34 7.18 25.58
C LEU A 11 -0.87 6.05 26.51
N SER A 12 -0.15 6.37 27.58
CA SER A 12 0.27 5.38 28.57
C SER A 12 -0.92 4.72 29.25
N ILE A 13 -1.95 5.49 29.64
CA ILE A 13 -3.16 4.95 30.26
C ILE A 13 -3.89 4.02 29.29
N GLU A 14 -3.98 4.39 28.01
CA GLU A 14 -4.70 3.61 27.00
C GLU A 14 -4.02 2.27 26.68
N PHE A 15 -2.70 2.26 26.43
CA PHE A 15 -2.04 1.07 25.85
C PHE A 15 -1.34 0.16 26.87
N THR A 16 -0.96 0.67 28.05
CA THR A 16 -0.24 -0.14 29.06
C THR A 16 -1.01 -1.41 29.49
N PRO A 17 -2.33 -1.34 29.79
CA PRO A 17 -3.07 -2.52 30.23
C PRO A 17 -3.04 -3.68 29.23
N ASP A 18 -3.11 -3.38 27.93
CA ASP A 18 -3.07 -4.38 26.87
C ASP A 18 -1.64 -4.91 26.65
N LEU A 19 -0.64 -4.02 26.65
CA LEU A 19 0.77 -4.42 26.50
C LEU A 19 1.23 -5.32 27.65
N ASN A 20 0.79 -5.07 28.88
CA ASN A 20 1.11 -5.91 30.03
C ASN A 20 0.54 -7.34 29.91
N ARG A 21 -0.50 -7.55 29.10
CA ARG A 21 -1.09 -8.88 28.83
C ARG A 21 -0.44 -9.61 27.66
N MET A 22 0.32 -8.91 26.82
CA MET A 22 0.97 -9.48 25.63
C MET A 22 2.28 -10.21 25.97
N THR A 23 2.73 -11.15 25.15
CA THR A 23 4.08 -11.73 25.23
C THR A 23 5.13 -10.74 24.71
N GLU A 24 6.41 -10.99 24.99
CA GLU A 24 7.51 -10.16 24.47
C GLU A 24 7.51 -10.11 22.94
N GLU A 25 7.25 -11.24 22.27
CA GLU A 25 7.14 -11.32 20.81
C GLU A 25 5.99 -10.46 20.28
N GLN A 26 4.84 -10.46 20.97
CA GLN A 26 3.69 -9.63 20.62
C GLN A 26 3.97 -8.15 20.81
N ILE A 27 4.66 -7.76 21.89
CA ILE A 27 5.08 -6.37 22.14
C ILE A 27 6.05 -5.91 21.03
N LEU A 28 7.01 -6.77 20.64
CA LEU A 28 7.92 -6.48 19.54
C LEU A 28 7.18 -6.32 18.21
N LEU A 29 6.21 -7.20 17.93
CA LEU A 29 5.38 -7.11 16.73
C LEU A 29 4.57 -5.82 16.71
N PHE A 30 3.94 -5.44 17.83
CA PHE A 30 3.23 -4.18 17.98
C PHE A 30 4.14 -2.98 17.65
N TYR A 31 5.32 -2.91 18.27
CA TYR A 31 6.23 -1.78 18.07
C TYR A 31 6.77 -1.69 16.63
N LYS A 32 7.17 -2.83 16.05
CA LYS A 32 7.63 -2.88 14.65
C LYS A 32 6.53 -2.45 13.67
N SER A 33 5.30 -2.91 13.91
CA SER A 33 4.13 -2.56 13.10
C SER A 33 3.82 -1.06 13.19
N LEU A 34 3.91 -0.47 14.38
CA LEU A 34 3.75 0.98 14.56
C LEU A 34 4.83 1.77 13.81
N ARG A 35 6.11 1.41 13.96
CA ARG A 35 7.22 2.07 13.26
C ARG A 35 7.04 2.03 11.75
N HIS A 36 6.57 0.90 11.22
CA HIS A 36 6.26 0.74 9.81
C HIS A 36 5.21 1.78 9.33
N LEU A 37 4.09 1.91 10.04
CA LEU A 37 3.03 2.86 9.69
C LEU A 37 3.50 4.31 9.78
N LEU A 38 4.25 4.66 10.83
CA LEU A 38 4.83 6.00 11.01
C LEU A 38 5.76 6.38 9.86
N HIS A 39 6.61 5.44 9.40
CA HIS A 39 7.49 5.66 8.25
C HIS A 39 6.72 5.89 6.95
N SER A 40 5.67 5.12 6.70
CA SER A 40 4.80 5.31 5.53
C SER A 40 4.08 6.67 5.58
N TYR A 41 3.66 7.12 6.77
CA TYR A 41 3.00 8.41 6.96
C TYR A 41 3.91 9.61 6.70
N ILE A 42 5.17 9.55 7.14
CA ILE A 42 6.16 10.60 6.86
C ILE A 42 6.26 10.89 5.36
N ALA A 43 6.28 9.84 4.55
CA ALA A 43 6.41 9.99 3.11
C ALA A 43 5.17 10.72 2.54
N GLY A 44 3.95 10.35 2.97
CA GLY A 44 2.73 11.05 2.54
C GLY A 44 2.68 12.53 3.00
N TYR A 45 3.24 12.81 4.17
CA TYR A 45 3.30 14.17 4.74
C TYR A 45 4.06 15.16 3.84
N GLU A 46 5.00 14.69 3.02
CA GLU A 46 5.78 15.52 2.08
C GLU A 46 4.90 16.34 1.12
N LEU A 47 3.68 15.87 0.81
CA LEU A 47 2.77 16.53 -0.12
C LEU A 47 1.86 17.60 0.53
N SER A 48 1.85 17.74 1.88
CA SER A 48 1.15 18.79 2.64
C SER A 48 -0.34 18.98 2.26
N ARG A 49 -1.10 17.90 2.23
CA ARG A 49 -2.55 17.90 1.94
C ARG A 49 -3.30 17.12 3.01
N LYS A 50 -4.64 17.18 2.98
CA LYS A 50 -5.48 16.28 3.78
C LYS A 50 -5.14 14.84 3.42
N ILE A 51 -5.00 13.94 4.40
CA ILE A 51 -4.56 12.57 4.17
C ILE A 51 -5.72 11.60 4.40
N PHE A 52 -6.04 10.80 3.39
CA PHE A 52 -6.94 9.67 3.50
C PHE A 52 -6.10 8.40 3.58
N LEU A 53 -6.10 7.79 4.75
CA LEU A 53 -5.42 6.54 5.07
C LEU A 53 -6.24 5.39 4.49
N VAL A 54 -5.93 4.99 3.25
CA VAL A 54 -6.66 3.94 2.54
C VAL A 54 -6.29 2.59 3.13
N LEU A 55 -7.27 1.88 3.65
CA LEU A 55 -7.07 0.67 4.43
C LEU A 55 -6.95 -0.56 3.54
N ASP A 56 -5.91 -1.34 3.76
CA ASP A 56 -5.91 -2.77 3.44
C ASP A 56 -6.98 -3.51 4.24
N ASN A 57 -7.66 -4.45 3.59
CA ASN A 57 -8.62 -5.33 4.23
C ASN A 57 -7.97 -6.13 5.37
N SER A 58 -6.67 -6.43 5.31
CA SER A 58 -5.95 -7.09 6.41
C SER A 58 -6.06 -6.32 7.74
N ILE A 59 -6.02 -4.99 7.71
CA ILE A 59 -6.18 -4.11 8.87
C ILE A 59 -7.61 -4.19 9.40
N VAL A 60 -8.61 -4.15 8.50
CA VAL A 60 -10.03 -4.31 8.87
C VAL A 60 -10.26 -5.67 9.54
N GLN A 61 -9.66 -6.75 9.02
CA GLN A 61 -9.75 -8.09 9.61
C GLN A 61 -9.05 -8.16 10.98
N ASP A 62 -7.95 -7.45 11.19
CA ASP A 62 -7.26 -7.42 12.47
C ASP A 62 -8.12 -6.77 13.57
N PHE A 63 -8.88 -5.71 13.25
CA PHE A 63 -9.88 -5.15 14.18
C PHE A 63 -11.11 -6.03 14.35
N LYS A 64 -11.60 -6.64 13.27
CA LYS A 64 -12.76 -7.55 13.32
C LYS A 64 -12.53 -8.75 14.24
N HIS A 65 -11.27 -9.20 14.33
CA HIS A 65 -10.86 -10.36 15.11
C HIS A 65 -9.88 -9.98 16.24
N LEU A 66 -10.18 -8.91 16.97
CA LEU A 66 -9.31 -8.35 18.02
C LEU A 66 -8.98 -9.33 19.18
N GLU A 67 -9.82 -10.36 19.36
CA GLU A 67 -9.62 -11.42 20.35
C GLU A 67 -8.55 -12.44 19.90
N ASP A 68 -8.19 -12.48 18.61
CA ASP A 68 -7.10 -13.31 18.10
C ASP A 68 -5.75 -12.72 18.54
N GLN A 69 -5.03 -13.48 19.37
CA GLN A 69 -3.72 -13.11 19.90
C GLN A 69 -2.66 -12.82 18.81
N LYS A 70 -2.82 -13.34 17.59
CA LYS A 70 -1.89 -13.06 16.48
C LYS A 70 -2.22 -11.75 15.75
N ARG A 71 -3.46 -11.27 15.86
CA ARG A 71 -3.96 -10.06 15.17
C ARG A 71 -3.97 -8.85 16.08
N ARG A 72 -4.27 -9.06 17.37
CA ARG A 72 -4.35 -8.02 18.38
C ARG A 72 -3.14 -7.06 18.36
N PRO A 73 -1.88 -7.51 18.30
CA PRO A 73 -0.74 -6.58 18.30
C PRO A 73 -0.74 -5.61 17.11
N ARG A 74 -1.16 -6.07 15.92
CA ARG A 74 -1.24 -5.24 14.72
C ARG A 74 -2.41 -4.25 14.78
N ALA A 75 -3.59 -4.70 15.21
CA ALA A 75 -4.73 -3.81 15.43
C ALA A 75 -4.39 -2.71 16.45
N MET A 76 -3.74 -3.08 17.56
CA MET A 76 -3.30 -2.13 18.57
C MET A 76 -2.25 -1.16 18.03
N ALA A 77 -1.30 -1.64 17.23
CA ALA A 77 -0.30 -0.78 16.59
C ALA A 77 -0.95 0.24 15.64
N TYR A 78 -1.97 -0.19 14.88
CA TYR A 78 -2.73 0.71 14.01
C TYR A 78 -3.53 1.74 14.81
N ALA A 79 -4.11 1.37 15.96
CA ALA A 79 -4.78 2.31 16.84
C ALA A 79 -3.82 3.35 17.44
N ALA A 80 -2.63 2.92 17.90
CA ALA A 80 -1.59 3.83 18.37
C ALA A 80 -1.13 4.79 17.26
N PHE A 81 -0.96 4.27 16.04
CA PHE A 81 -0.68 5.09 14.86
C PHE A 81 -1.79 6.14 14.62
N CYS A 82 -3.07 5.76 14.74
CA CYS A 82 -4.17 6.71 14.61
C CYS A 82 -4.16 7.80 15.69
N ARG A 83 -3.69 7.50 16.91
CA ARG A 83 -3.48 8.52 17.97
C ARG A 83 -2.39 9.51 17.57
N PHE A 84 -1.26 9.02 17.06
CA PHE A 84 -0.22 9.90 16.50
C PHE A 84 -0.81 10.83 15.42
N VAL A 85 -1.51 10.27 14.44
CA VAL A 85 -2.11 11.04 13.35
C VAL A 85 -3.13 12.07 13.86
N ALA A 86 -3.92 11.73 14.87
CA ALA A 86 -4.96 12.63 15.40
C ALA A 86 -4.42 13.75 16.30
N GLN A 87 -3.34 13.50 17.03
CA GLN A 87 -2.91 14.36 18.15
C GLN A 87 -1.50 14.96 17.98
N TRP A 88 -0.64 14.38 17.13
CA TRP A 88 0.72 14.88 16.85
C TRP A 88 0.86 15.46 15.44
N SER A 89 0.13 14.93 14.45
CA SER A 89 0.14 15.50 13.10
C SER A 89 -0.75 16.75 13.03
N ASP A 90 -0.32 17.73 12.24
CA ASP A 90 -1.08 18.95 11.94
C ASP A 90 -1.93 18.83 10.65
N LEU A 91 -1.85 17.70 9.93
CA LEU A 91 -2.63 17.47 8.72
C LEU A 91 -3.97 16.78 9.02
N PRO A 92 -5.11 17.31 8.52
CA PRO A 92 -6.39 16.65 8.63
C PRO A 92 -6.32 15.27 8.00
N SER A 93 -6.65 14.24 8.78
CA SER A 93 -6.49 12.86 8.37
C SER A 93 -7.75 12.04 8.63
N TYR A 94 -8.06 11.13 7.71
CA TYR A 94 -9.27 10.32 7.70
C TYR A 94 -8.89 8.87 7.44
N LEU A 95 -9.61 7.92 8.03
CA LEU A 95 -9.58 6.55 7.55
C LEU A 95 -10.40 6.46 6.28
N ALA A 96 -9.97 5.65 5.32
CA ALA A 96 -10.67 5.57 4.06
C ALA A 96 -10.81 4.14 3.58
N VAL A 97 -12.01 3.84 3.06
CA VAL A 97 -12.40 2.48 2.66
C VAL A 97 -12.84 2.50 1.20
N SER A 98 -12.29 1.58 0.41
CA SER A 98 -12.63 1.41 -1.01
C SER A 98 -13.74 0.37 -1.23
N PRO A 99 -14.39 0.37 -2.41
CA PRO A 99 -15.33 -0.68 -2.80
C PRO A 99 -14.74 -2.08 -2.75
N VAL A 100 -13.45 -2.25 -3.09
CA VAL A 100 -12.77 -3.55 -3.06
C VAL A 100 -12.64 -4.05 -1.62
N ALA A 101 -12.25 -3.19 -0.68
CA ALA A 101 -12.17 -3.57 0.73
C ALA A 101 -13.55 -4.06 1.25
N LEU A 102 -14.65 -3.40 0.86
CA LEU A 102 -16.02 -3.81 1.24
C LEU A 102 -16.49 -5.08 0.52
N TYR A 103 -16.07 -5.28 -0.73
CA TYR A 103 -16.32 -6.50 -1.48
C TYR A 103 -15.61 -7.71 -0.85
N GLU A 104 -14.34 -7.57 -0.49
CA GLU A 104 -13.58 -8.61 0.20
C GLU A 104 -14.09 -8.86 1.62
N HIS A 105 -14.44 -7.79 2.35
CA HIS A 105 -15.05 -7.91 3.68
C HIS A 105 -16.30 -8.80 3.68
N GLY A 106 -17.11 -8.70 2.63
CA GLY A 106 -18.28 -9.56 2.43
C GLY A 106 -17.99 -10.91 1.78
N GLY A 107 -16.74 -11.37 1.81
CA GLY A 107 -16.35 -12.70 1.34
C GLY A 107 -16.28 -12.83 -0.18
N ARG A 108 -15.88 -11.76 -0.89
CA ARG A 108 -15.76 -11.73 -2.36
C ARG A 108 -17.06 -12.06 -3.08
N LYS A 109 -18.16 -11.58 -2.51
CA LYS A 109 -19.48 -11.63 -3.13
C LYS A 109 -19.99 -10.20 -3.25
N PRO A 110 -20.59 -9.82 -4.39
CA PRO A 110 -21.25 -8.52 -4.46
C PRO A 110 -22.35 -8.42 -3.41
N ALA A 111 -22.72 -7.21 -3.02
CA ALA A 111 -23.92 -7.02 -2.21
C ALA A 111 -25.15 -7.46 -3.02
N SER A 112 -26.19 -7.92 -2.33
CA SER A 112 -27.46 -8.32 -2.97
C SER A 112 -28.35 -7.14 -3.35
N SER A 113 -28.17 -5.99 -2.69
CA SER A 113 -28.90 -4.75 -2.93
C SER A 113 -28.09 -3.53 -2.46
N PRO A 114 -28.49 -2.30 -2.83
CA PRO A 114 -27.88 -1.07 -2.31
C PRO A 114 -27.84 -0.98 -0.79
N GLU A 115 -28.92 -1.36 -0.11
CA GLU A 115 -29.04 -1.33 1.36
C GLU A 115 -28.04 -2.30 2.01
N ASN A 116 -27.85 -3.47 1.39
CA ASN A 116 -26.84 -4.43 1.84
C ASN A 116 -25.41 -3.90 1.61
N ALA A 117 -25.20 -3.11 0.56
CA ALA A 117 -23.89 -2.53 0.25
C ALA A 117 -23.49 -1.50 1.31
N ILE A 118 -24.38 -0.53 1.61
CA ILE A 118 -24.11 0.46 2.65
C ILE A 118 -24.06 -0.18 4.05
N GLY A 119 -24.83 -1.25 4.29
CA GLY A 119 -24.74 -2.04 5.52
C GLY A 119 -23.33 -2.57 5.78
N ARG A 120 -22.60 -3.02 4.75
CA ARG A 120 -21.18 -3.45 4.88
C ARG A 120 -20.26 -2.28 5.24
N PHE A 121 -20.48 -1.10 4.66
CA PHE A 121 -19.72 0.09 5.02
C PHE A 121 -19.94 0.48 6.48
N ILE A 122 -21.20 0.50 6.95
CA ILE A 122 -21.54 0.81 8.34
C ILE A 122 -20.89 -0.20 9.32
N GLN A 123 -20.86 -1.49 8.95
CA GLN A 123 -20.16 -2.51 9.74
C GLN A 123 -18.66 -2.22 9.85
N VAL A 124 -17.99 -1.94 8.73
CA VAL A 124 -16.56 -1.58 8.72
C VAL A 124 -16.29 -0.30 9.50
N GLN A 125 -17.12 0.73 9.33
CA GLN A 125 -17.04 1.96 10.11
C GLN A 125 -17.16 1.68 11.61
N THR A 126 -18.07 0.80 12.01
CA THR A 126 -18.25 0.40 13.42
C THR A 126 -17.02 -0.31 13.97
N ILE A 127 -16.44 -1.24 13.20
CA ILE A 127 -15.20 -1.95 13.56
C ILE A 127 -14.05 -0.95 13.77
N LEU A 128 -13.95 0.06 12.91
CA LEU A 128 -12.87 1.05 12.93
C LEU A 128 -13.07 2.16 13.97
N ARG A 129 -14.20 2.22 14.70
CA ARG A 129 -14.45 3.27 15.71
C ARG A 129 -13.33 3.36 16.76
N TYR A 130 -12.69 2.24 17.08
CA TYR A 130 -11.57 2.19 18.04
C TYR A 130 -10.38 3.07 17.62
N CYS A 131 -10.19 3.27 16.31
CA CYS A 131 -9.12 4.11 15.76
C CYS A 131 -9.32 5.59 16.08
N GLY A 132 -10.54 6.05 16.41
CA GLY A 132 -10.80 7.44 16.81
C GLY A 132 -10.67 8.48 15.70
N LEU A 133 -10.45 8.06 14.45
CA LEU A 133 -10.43 8.92 13.26
C LEU A 133 -11.76 8.80 12.50
N PRO A 134 -12.23 9.89 11.84
CA PRO A 134 -13.41 9.79 11.00
C PRO A 134 -13.16 8.87 9.80
N VAL A 135 -14.18 8.10 9.42
CA VAL A 135 -14.11 7.18 8.28
C VAL A 135 -14.80 7.80 7.07
N ALA A 136 -14.09 7.85 5.95
CA ALA A 136 -14.53 8.39 4.67
C ALA A 136 -14.67 7.29 3.61
N MET A 137 -15.51 7.60 2.61
CA MET A 137 -15.72 6.78 1.42
C MET A 137 -14.75 7.23 0.32
N ILE A 138 -14.18 6.29 -0.43
CA ILE A 138 -13.39 6.60 -1.64
C ILE A 138 -13.99 5.84 -2.82
N GLY A 139 -14.24 6.55 -3.92
CA GLY A 139 -14.75 5.96 -5.17
C GLY A 139 -16.25 5.70 -5.19
N PHE A 140 -16.97 6.13 -4.14
CA PHE A 140 -18.44 6.12 -4.05
C PHE A 140 -18.93 7.18 -3.07
N ASP A 141 -20.13 7.72 -3.32
CA ASP A 141 -20.73 8.78 -2.49
C ASP A 141 -22.07 8.35 -1.85
N ASP A 142 -22.63 7.24 -2.31
CA ASP A 142 -23.95 6.74 -1.91
C ASP A 142 -24.06 5.22 -2.07
N GLU A 143 -25.13 4.64 -1.54
CA GLU A 143 -25.40 3.20 -1.55
C GLU A 143 -25.55 2.59 -2.96
N ASN A 144 -26.15 3.32 -3.90
CA ASN A 144 -26.34 2.85 -5.28
C ASN A 144 -25.03 2.87 -6.06
N THR A 145 -24.20 3.88 -5.82
CA THR A 145 -22.86 3.97 -6.40
C THR A 145 -21.98 2.86 -5.83
N LEU A 146 -21.98 2.64 -4.50
CA LEU A 146 -21.24 1.54 -3.88
C LEU A 146 -21.69 0.17 -4.43
N TYR A 147 -22.98 -0.07 -4.51
CA TYR A 147 -23.54 -1.31 -5.06
C TYR A 147 -23.05 -1.58 -6.49
N ARG A 148 -23.14 -0.58 -7.37
CA ARG A 148 -22.64 -0.68 -8.75
C ARG A 148 -21.14 -0.97 -8.79
N ARG A 149 -20.34 -0.25 -7.99
CA ARG A 149 -18.89 -0.49 -7.91
C ARG A 149 -18.56 -1.90 -7.44
N MET A 150 -19.31 -2.47 -6.49
CA MET A 150 -19.10 -3.85 -6.05
C MET A 150 -19.44 -4.87 -7.14
N LEU A 151 -20.42 -4.59 -8.00
CA LEU A 151 -20.71 -5.43 -9.18
C LEU A 151 -19.57 -5.34 -10.22
N ASP A 152 -19.03 -4.14 -10.44
CA ASP A 152 -17.89 -3.94 -11.34
C ASP A 152 -16.63 -4.67 -10.83
N VAL A 153 -16.31 -4.54 -9.54
CA VAL A 153 -15.22 -5.29 -8.88
C VAL A 153 -15.43 -6.79 -9.05
N HIS A 154 -16.66 -7.29 -8.86
CA HIS A 154 -16.94 -8.72 -9.01
C HIS A 154 -16.77 -9.20 -10.45
N SER A 155 -17.24 -8.41 -11.43
CA SER A 155 -17.06 -8.70 -12.86
C SER A 155 -15.57 -8.79 -13.22
N ASP A 156 -14.79 -7.82 -12.79
CA ASP A 156 -13.35 -7.79 -13.04
C ASP A 156 -12.64 -8.94 -12.33
N ALA A 157 -12.99 -9.24 -11.08
CA ALA A 157 -12.44 -10.35 -10.32
C ALA A 157 -12.60 -11.69 -11.06
N ASN A 158 -13.78 -11.95 -11.64
CA ASN A 158 -14.05 -13.16 -12.40
C ASN A 158 -13.19 -13.24 -13.68
N TYR A 159 -13.07 -12.12 -14.41
CA TYR A 159 -12.22 -12.04 -15.61
C TYR A 159 -10.74 -12.26 -15.25
N LEU A 160 -10.24 -11.54 -14.24
CA LEU A 160 -8.86 -11.61 -13.80
C LEU A 160 -8.50 -12.99 -13.24
N GLU A 161 -9.43 -13.68 -12.59
CA GLU A 161 -9.19 -15.05 -12.11
C GLU A 161 -9.01 -16.04 -13.26
N VAL A 162 -9.85 -15.96 -14.30
CA VAL A 162 -9.67 -16.77 -15.51
C VAL A 162 -8.34 -16.46 -16.17
N PHE A 163 -8.00 -15.18 -16.32
CA PHE A 163 -6.76 -14.74 -16.93
C PHE A 163 -5.52 -15.19 -16.12
N ALA A 164 -5.56 -15.07 -14.80
CA ALA A 164 -4.50 -15.53 -13.92
C ALA A 164 -4.28 -17.04 -14.07
N ASN A 165 -5.36 -17.83 -14.08
CA ASN A 165 -5.24 -19.29 -14.25
C ASN A 165 -4.64 -19.65 -15.62
N GLN A 166 -4.99 -18.93 -16.69
CA GLN A 166 -4.36 -19.10 -18.00
C GLN A 166 -2.85 -18.84 -17.94
N ILE A 167 -2.42 -17.83 -17.19
CA ILE A 167 -1.00 -17.55 -16.99
C ILE A 167 -0.31 -18.72 -16.30
N GLU A 168 -0.84 -19.24 -15.19
CA GLU A 168 -0.18 -20.35 -14.48
C GLU A 168 -0.15 -21.66 -15.27
N GLN A 169 -1.10 -21.87 -16.19
CA GLN A 169 -1.18 -23.08 -17.01
C GLN A 169 -0.35 -22.99 -18.31
N SER A 170 0.16 -21.81 -18.65
CA SER A 170 0.93 -21.59 -19.86
C SER A 170 2.40 -22.00 -19.68
N ASP A 171 2.99 -22.50 -20.76
CA ASP A 171 4.43 -22.68 -20.86
C ASP A 171 5.11 -21.35 -21.20
N TRP A 172 5.97 -20.89 -20.31
CA TRP A 172 6.69 -19.62 -20.39
C TRP A 172 8.16 -19.79 -20.75
N GLU A 173 8.63 -21.01 -21.05
CA GLU A 173 9.96 -21.23 -21.57
C GLU A 173 10.14 -20.48 -22.91
N ARG A 174 11.14 -19.60 -23.01
CA ARG A 174 11.40 -18.79 -24.22
C ARG A 174 12.89 -18.72 -24.53
N ASP A 175 13.22 -18.77 -25.82
CA ASP A 175 14.56 -18.39 -26.29
C ASP A 175 14.70 -16.86 -26.27
N LEU A 176 15.46 -16.36 -25.30
CA LEU A 176 15.68 -14.92 -25.10
C LEU A 176 16.85 -14.38 -25.94
N ARG A 177 17.46 -15.19 -26.81
CA ARG A 177 18.54 -14.72 -27.69
C ARG A 177 17.98 -13.97 -28.90
N ALA A 178 18.46 -12.76 -29.15
CA ALA A 178 18.12 -12.01 -30.35
C ALA A 178 18.92 -12.53 -31.56
N ARG A 179 18.32 -12.50 -32.76
CA ARG A 179 18.94 -12.96 -34.03
C ARG A 179 20.29 -12.31 -34.36
N HIS A 180 20.62 -11.16 -33.77
CA HIS A 180 21.85 -10.41 -34.03
C HIS A 180 22.82 -10.40 -32.83
N GLY A 181 22.71 -11.36 -31.90
CA GLY A 181 23.62 -11.49 -30.75
C GLY A 181 23.29 -10.60 -29.54
N GLY A 182 22.11 -9.97 -29.53
CA GLY A 182 21.55 -9.29 -28.35
C GLY A 182 20.64 -10.20 -27.51
N GLU A 183 20.02 -9.63 -26.48
CA GLU A 183 19.05 -10.32 -25.63
C GLU A 183 17.67 -9.67 -25.77
N ILE A 184 16.63 -10.49 -25.92
CA ILE A 184 15.24 -10.07 -25.85
C ILE A 184 14.84 -10.08 -24.38
N LEU A 185 14.47 -8.92 -23.84
CA LEU A 185 14.03 -8.81 -22.46
C LEU A 185 12.76 -9.64 -22.22
N ALA A 186 12.72 -10.40 -21.13
CA ALA A 186 11.51 -11.11 -20.69
C ALA A 186 10.29 -10.17 -20.58
N ALA A 187 10.52 -8.93 -20.15
CA ALA A 187 9.48 -7.89 -20.09
C ALA A 187 8.80 -7.63 -21.45
N ALA A 188 9.54 -7.70 -22.56
CA ALA A 188 8.99 -7.49 -23.90
C ALA A 188 8.09 -8.65 -24.34
N TRP A 189 8.39 -9.88 -23.90
CA TRP A 189 7.53 -11.03 -24.11
C TRP A 189 6.29 -10.98 -23.21
N ALA A 190 6.47 -10.60 -21.95
CA ALA A 190 5.39 -10.44 -21.00
C ALA A 190 4.36 -9.40 -21.47
N ASP A 191 4.80 -8.24 -21.95
CA ASP A 191 3.89 -7.20 -22.45
C ASP A 191 3.05 -7.67 -23.65
N LYS A 192 3.65 -8.45 -24.56
CA LYS A 192 2.94 -9.06 -25.69
C LYS A 192 1.92 -10.13 -25.26
N ALA A 193 2.14 -10.77 -24.12
CA ALA A 193 1.25 -11.80 -23.60
C ALA A 193 0.00 -11.21 -22.93
N ILE A 194 0.04 -9.94 -22.49
CA ILE A 194 -1.13 -9.26 -21.91
C ILE A 194 -2.04 -8.71 -23.03
N PRO A 195 -3.34 -9.06 -23.04
CA PRO A 195 -4.30 -8.55 -24.03
C PRO A 195 -4.29 -7.03 -24.13
N GLU A 196 -4.21 -6.47 -25.36
CA GLU A 196 -4.23 -5.01 -25.58
C GLU A 196 -5.47 -4.35 -24.98
N LYS A 197 -6.62 -5.00 -25.09
CA LYS A 197 -7.90 -4.54 -24.54
C LYS A 197 -8.41 -5.54 -23.51
N MET A 198 -8.47 -5.11 -22.25
CA MET A 198 -9.09 -5.87 -21.16
C MET A 198 -10.49 -5.29 -20.88
N PRO A 199 -11.55 -6.12 -20.74
CA PRO A 199 -12.92 -5.66 -20.51
C PRO A 199 -13.17 -5.30 -19.04
N LEU A 200 -12.27 -4.52 -18.43
CA LEU A 200 -12.33 -4.13 -17.03
C LEU A 200 -13.28 -2.95 -16.83
N ARG A 201 -14.01 -2.95 -15.71
CA ARG A 201 -15.01 -1.93 -15.34
C ARG A 201 -14.61 -1.12 -14.12
N TYR A 202 -13.83 -1.71 -13.23
CA TYR A 202 -13.36 -1.09 -12.00
C TYR A 202 -11.84 -0.88 -12.01
N PHE A 203 -11.07 -1.92 -12.30
CA PHE A 203 -9.61 -1.83 -12.26
C PHE A 203 -9.06 -1.12 -13.48
N ASP A 204 -8.08 -0.26 -13.26
CA ASP A 204 -7.38 0.44 -14.34
C ASP A 204 -6.46 -0.56 -15.10
N PRO A 205 -6.67 -0.74 -16.43
CA PRO A 205 -5.88 -1.66 -17.24
C PRO A 205 -4.36 -1.46 -17.15
N PHE A 206 -3.90 -0.24 -16.85
CA PHE A 206 -2.47 0.05 -16.67
C PHE A 206 -1.88 -0.75 -15.50
N TYR A 207 -2.51 -0.71 -14.32
CA TYR A 207 -1.99 -1.42 -13.14
C TYR A 207 -2.15 -2.93 -13.29
N ILE A 208 -3.23 -3.41 -13.89
CA ILE A 208 -3.42 -4.83 -14.21
C ILE A 208 -2.31 -5.34 -15.14
N ARG A 209 -2.02 -4.61 -16.23
CA ARG A 209 -0.92 -4.96 -17.15
C ARG A 209 0.42 -5.02 -16.43
N ARG A 210 0.71 -4.05 -15.55
CA ARG A 210 1.96 -4.03 -14.77
C ARG A 210 2.09 -5.24 -13.85
N VAL A 211 1.04 -5.56 -13.10
CA VAL A 211 1.03 -6.63 -12.10
C VAL A 211 1.12 -8.01 -12.76
N PHE A 212 0.24 -8.29 -13.73
CA PHE A 212 0.26 -9.58 -14.44
C PHE A 212 1.45 -9.71 -15.39
N GLY A 213 1.87 -8.61 -16.04
CA GLY A 213 3.08 -8.60 -16.86
C GLY A 213 4.33 -8.91 -16.04
N SER A 214 4.45 -8.35 -14.84
CA SER A 214 5.56 -8.67 -13.94
C SER A 214 5.57 -10.14 -13.50
N ARG A 215 4.38 -10.73 -13.32
CA ARG A 215 4.24 -12.16 -13.00
C ARG A 215 4.68 -13.05 -14.17
N ILE A 216 4.25 -12.74 -15.39
CA ILE A 216 4.68 -13.44 -16.60
C ILE A 216 6.19 -13.29 -16.82
N GLU A 217 6.73 -12.08 -16.61
CA GLU A 217 8.18 -11.83 -16.71
C GLU A 217 8.97 -12.73 -15.75
N GLY A 218 8.49 -12.87 -14.50
CA GLY A 218 9.05 -13.81 -13.53
C GLY A 218 9.01 -15.26 -14.01
N HIS A 219 7.86 -15.73 -14.49
CA HIS A 219 7.74 -17.09 -15.02
C HIS A 219 8.67 -17.35 -16.21
N ILE A 220 8.81 -16.40 -17.14
CA ILE A 220 9.74 -16.53 -18.28
C ILE A 220 11.18 -16.62 -17.78
N ALA A 221 11.57 -15.75 -16.84
CA ALA A 221 12.92 -15.76 -16.28
C ALA A 221 13.23 -17.08 -15.55
N ASP A 222 12.31 -17.56 -14.73
CA ASP A 222 12.51 -18.79 -13.94
C ASP A 222 12.51 -20.05 -14.83
N GLN A 223 11.59 -20.15 -15.80
CA GLN A 223 11.47 -21.34 -16.66
C GLN A 223 12.53 -21.39 -17.76
N SER A 224 13.10 -20.24 -18.15
CA SER A 224 14.13 -20.19 -19.19
C SER A 224 15.56 -20.22 -18.62
N GLU A 225 15.73 -20.19 -17.30
CA GLU A 225 17.04 -20.22 -16.65
C GLU A 225 17.76 -21.56 -16.90
N GLY A 226 18.96 -21.51 -17.50
CA GLY A 226 19.72 -22.72 -17.84
C GLY A 226 19.18 -23.46 -19.07
N VAL A 227 18.01 -23.07 -19.58
CA VAL A 227 17.50 -23.51 -20.87
C VAL A 227 18.18 -22.68 -21.98
N PHE A 228 18.37 -23.29 -23.15
CA PHE A 228 19.05 -22.68 -24.30
C PHE A 228 20.50 -22.20 -24.06
N ASN A 229 21.17 -22.71 -23.01
CA ASN A 229 22.48 -22.27 -22.54
C ASN A 229 22.56 -20.76 -22.28
N HIS A 230 21.46 -20.17 -21.80
CA HIS A 230 21.34 -18.74 -21.55
C HIS A 230 20.95 -18.46 -20.08
N GLN A 231 21.31 -17.27 -19.61
CA GLN A 231 20.99 -16.78 -18.27
C GLN A 231 20.19 -15.49 -18.44
N PRO A 232 18.86 -15.51 -18.22
CA PRO A 232 18.01 -14.34 -18.39
C PRO A 232 18.47 -13.18 -17.52
N ILE A 233 18.33 -11.94 -18.02
CA ILE A 233 18.37 -10.77 -17.15
C ILE A 233 17.23 -10.90 -16.14
N ARG A 234 17.58 -11.05 -14.86
CA ARG A 234 16.60 -11.25 -13.80
C ARG A 234 15.71 -10.02 -13.62
N THR A 235 14.48 -10.28 -13.19
CA THR A 235 13.48 -9.25 -12.88
C THR A 235 14.03 -8.24 -11.87
N GLY A 236 13.82 -6.96 -12.15
CA GLY A 236 14.17 -5.89 -11.22
C GLY A 236 13.35 -5.97 -9.94
N LYS A 237 13.81 -5.32 -8.85
CA LYS A 237 13.10 -5.35 -7.54
C LYS A 237 11.63 -4.94 -7.64
N ILE A 238 11.32 -3.91 -8.42
CA ILE A 238 9.94 -3.44 -8.62
C ILE A 238 9.07 -4.53 -9.27
N THR A 239 9.56 -5.16 -10.34
CA THR A 239 8.88 -6.26 -11.02
C THR A 239 8.66 -7.43 -10.06
N ALA A 240 9.68 -7.80 -9.28
CA ALA A 240 9.57 -8.88 -8.31
C ALA A 240 8.51 -8.59 -7.23
N SER A 241 8.44 -7.37 -6.70
CA SER A 241 7.41 -6.98 -5.72
C SER A 241 6.01 -6.94 -6.37
N LEU A 242 5.88 -6.42 -7.59
CA LEU A 242 4.61 -6.39 -8.34
C LEU A 242 4.06 -7.80 -8.62
N ALA A 243 4.93 -8.75 -8.96
CA ALA A 243 4.54 -10.13 -9.24
C ALA A 243 3.93 -10.85 -8.02
N LYS A 244 4.29 -10.40 -6.81
CA LYS A 244 3.79 -10.95 -5.54
C LYS A 244 2.48 -10.34 -5.06
N LEU A 245 2.05 -9.21 -5.63
CA LEU A 245 0.78 -8.56 -5.27
C LEU A 245 -0.45 -9.42 -5.59
N ASN A 246 -0.29 -10.48 -6.37
CA ASN A 246 -1.35 -11.43 -6.63
C ASN A 246 -0.79 -12.84 -6.61
N THR A 247 -1.63 -13.77 -6.17
CA THR A 247 -1.30 -15.20 -6.17
C THR A 247 -2.53 -16.03 -6.52
N ILE A 248 -2.32 -17.24 -7.01
CA ILE A 248 -3.41 -18.20 -7.21
C ILE A 248 -3.30 -19.27 -6.15
N THR A 249 -4.38 -19.47 -5.41
CA THR A 249 -4.47 -20.56 -4.43
C THR A 249 -4.46 -21.91 -5.14
N LYS A 250 -4.17 -23.01 -4.41
CA LYS A 250 -4.29 -24.38 -4.95
C LYS A 250 -5.67 -24.71 -5.53
N LYS A 251 -6.70 -23.94 -5.21
CA LYS A 251 -8.08 -24.09 -5.71
C LYS A 251 -8.36 -23.24 -6.96
N GLY A 252 -7.37 -22.56 -7.53
CA GLY A 252 -7.53 -21.70 -8.70
C GLY A 252 -8.09 -20.31 -8.39
N ILE A 253 -8.26 -19.94 -7.12
CA ILE A 253 -8.84 -18.64 -6.73
C ILE A 253 -7.74 -17.57 -6.69
N LEU A 254 -7.97 -16.45 -7.37
CA LEU A 254 -7.06 -15.30 -7.42
C LEU A 254 -7.08 -14.51 -6.10
N GLN A 255 -5.95 -14.32 -5.43
CA GLN A 255 -5.78 -13.45 -4.27
C GLN A 255 -5.04 -12.17 -4.65
N GLY A 256 -5.15 -11.12 -3.82
CA GLY A 256 -4.45 -9.85 -4.03
C GLY A 256 -5.22 -8.76 -4.77
N LEU A 257 -6.55 -8.88 -4.90
CA LEU A 257 -7.37 -7.83 -5.52
C LEU A 257 -7.35 -6.52 -4.70
N GLY A 258 -7.41 -6.63 -3.37
CA GLY A 258 -7.20 -5.49 -2.46
C GLY A 258 -5.84 -4.82 -2.63
N ASP A 259 -4.78 -5.60 -2.83
CA ASP A 259 -3.41 -5.10 -3.00
C ASP A 259 -3.26 -4.30 -4.30
N ILE A 260 -3.84 -4.80 -5.39
CA ILE A 260 -3.92 -4.11 -6.67
C ILE A 260 -4.76 -2.83 -6.54
N ASP A 261 -5.87 -2.86 -5.82
CA ASP A 261 -6.73 -1.69 -5.59
C ASP A 261 -6.00 -0.59 -4.80
N LEU A 262 -5.25 -0.99 -3.77
CA LEU A 262 -4.37 -0.08 -3.02
C LEU A 262 -3.31 0.53 -3.90
N LEU A 263 -2.66 -0.25 -4.76
CA LEU A 263 -1.65 0.25 -5.69
C LEU A 263 -2.24 1.31 -6.64
N GLN A 264 -3.37 1.03 -7.30
CA GLN A 264 -3.95 1.98 -8.26
C GLN A 264 -4.49 3.26 -7.58
N THR A 265 -5.01 3.12 -6.36
CA THR A 265 -5.64 4.22 -5.62
C THR A 265 -4.60 5.09 -4.92
N CYS A 266 -3.50 4.49 -4.47
CA CYS A 266 -2.50 5.14 -3.62
C CYS A 266 -1.16 5.37 -4.34
N ASP A 267 -1.15 5.40 -5.67
CA ASP A 267 0.01 5.79 -6.46
C ASP A 267 0.33 7.29 -6.23
N ILE A 268 1.30 7.55 -5.36
CA ILE A 268 1.66 8.91 -4.95
C ILE A 268 2.37 9.66 -6.07
N SER A 269 3.12 8.95 -6.91
CA SER A 269 3.79 9.53 -8.08
C SER A 269 2.76 10.09 -9.06
N ARG A 270 1.64 9.39 -9.26
CA ARG A 270 0.50 9.87 -10.05
C ARG A 270 -0.22 11.03 -9.37
N GLN A 271 -0.53 10.93 -8.08
CA GLN A 271 -1.21 11.99 -7.31
C GLN A 271 -0.39 13.28 -7.16
N TYR A 272 0.94 13.19 -7.28
CA TYR A 272 1.82 14.35 -7.37
C TYR A 272 1.65 15.09 -8.71
N LYS A 273 1.67 14.36 -9.83
CA LYS A 273 1.49 14.91 -11.19
C LYS A 273 0.07 15.39 -11.46
N GLN A 274 -0.92 14.80 -10.81
CA GLN A 274 -2.34 15.12 -10.93
C GLN A 274 -2.89 15.50 -9.55
N PRO A 275 -2.57 16.70 -9.07
CA PRO A 275 -2.82 17.07 -7.69
C PRO A 275 -4.31 17.26 -7.41
N LEU A 276 -4.82 16.51 -6.43
CA LEU A 276 -6.10 16.77 -5.76
C LEU A 276 -5.87 17.52 -4.45
N ASP A 277 -6.94 18.06 -3.85
CA ASP A 277 -6.92 18.72 -2.53
C ASP A 277 -6.57 17.78 -1.36
N TYR A 278 -6.48 16.49 -1.64
CA TYR A 278 -6.19 15.44 -0.70
C TYR A 278 -5.17 14.44 -1.26
N LEU A 279 -4.62 13.62 -0.38
CA LEU A 279 -3.71 12.54 -0.66
C LEU A 279 -4.34 11.21 -0.21
N LEU A 280 -4.28 10.21 -1.06
CA LEU A 280 -4.63 8.83 -0.76
C LEU A 280 -3.34 8.08 -0.43
N LEU A 281 -3.20 7.65 0.84
CA LEU A 281 -2.01 6.97 1.35
C LEU A 281 -2.38 5.56 1.81
N GLY A 282 -1.88 4.55 1.08
CA GLY A 282 -2.13 3.14 1.37
C GLY A 282 -1.53 2.71 2.70
N GLN A 283 -2.32 2.00 3.51
CA GLN A 283 -1.92 1.43 4.80
C GLN A 283 -1.99 -0.09 4.71
N THR A 284 -0.87 -0.76 4.99
CA THR A 284 -0.79 -2.22 5.00
C THR A 284 0.26 -2.69 6.00
N PHE A 285 0.15 -3.94 6.45
CA PHE A 285 1.22 -4.65 7.16
C PHE A 285 1.92 -5.69 6.27
N ASP A 286 1.46 -5.87 5.04
CA ASP A 286 2.09 -6.74 4.05
C ASP A 286 3.38 -6.09 3.54
N ALA A 287 4.50 -6.82 3.66
CA ALA A 287 5.82 -6.29 3.33
C ALA A 287 6.02 -6.08 1.82
N ASP A 288 5.45 -6.96 0.99
CA ASP A 288 5.58 -6.91 -0.47
C ASP A 288 4.70 -5.79 -1.05
N LEU A 289 3.47 -5.61 -0.53
CA LEU A 289 2.62 -4.48 -0.87
C LEU A 289 3.23 -3.16 -0.40
N ALA A 290 3.73 -3.09 0.85
CA ALA A 290 4.38 -1.88 1.34
C ALA A 290 5.63 -1.53 0.51
N GLU A 291 6.42 -2.52 0.09
CA GLU A 291 7.54 -2.29 -0.82
C GLU A 291 7.08 -1.76 -2.17
N THR A 292 6.02 -2.34 -2.74
CA THR A 292 5.47 -1.87 -4.01
C THR A 292 4.97 -0.44 -3.90
N LEU A 293 4.19 -0.10 -2.87
CA LEU A 293 3.72 1.27 -2.63
C LEU A 293 4.89 2.26 -2.47
N ARG A 294 6.00 1.86 -1.83
CA ARG A 294 7.21 2.70 -1.75
C ARG A 294 7.83 2.97 -3.12
N PHE A 295 7.85 2.01 -4.04
CA PHE A 295 8.35 2.25 -5.40
C PHE A 295 7.49 3.27 -6.17
N TYR A 296 6.17 3.27 -5.92
CA TYR A 296 5.23 4.24 -6.47
C TYR A 296 5.13 5.54 -5.63
N HIS A 297 6.00 5.68 -4.63
CA HIS A 297 6.23 6.89 -3.84
C HIS A 297 7.54 7.60 -4.27
N CYS A 298 7.86 7.60 -5.57
CA CYS A 298 9.04 8.28 -6.08
C CYS A 298 8.63 9.52 -6.88
N LEU A 299 8.83 10.70 -6.28
CA LEU A 299 8.59 11.96 -6.97
C LEU A 299 9.62 12.15 -8.08
N THR A 300 9.14 12.40 -9.29
CA THR A 300 9.98 12.55 -10.48
C THR A 300 9.63 13.85 -11.17
N GLU A 301 10.64 14.72 -11.30
CA GLU A 301 10.62 15.94 -12.09
C GLU A 301 11.68 15.79 -13.19
N SER A 302 11.32 16.12 -14.43
CA SER A 302 12.20 15.93 -15.58
C SER A 302 12.03 17.08 -16.56
N VAL A 303 13.16 17.62 -17.02
CA VAL A 303 13.24 18.59 -18.12
C VAL A 303 13.96 17.89 -19.28
N GLY A 304 13.41 18.02 -20.49
CA GLY A 304 13.96 17.40 -21.70
C GLY A 304 14.43 18.44 -22.71
N VAL A 305 15.33 18.01 -23.59
CA VAL A 305 15.82 18.80 -24.74
C VAL A 305 15.42 18.07 -26.02
N ALA A 306 14.72 18.75 -26.91
CA ALA A 306 14.39 18.26 -28.25
C ALA A 306 15.43 18.79 -29.25
N GLY A 307 16.29 17.89 -29.74
CA GLY A 307 17.29 18.23 -30.77
C GLY A 307 16.63 18.75 -32.05
N GLY A 308 17.17 19.84 -32.60
CA GLY A 308 16.66 20.47 -33.83
C GLY A 308 15.50 21.44 -33.63
N ALA A 309 15.04 21.66 -32.39
CA ALA A 309 14.03 22.66 -32.09
C ALA A 309 14.62 24.11 -32.19
N PRO A 310 13.85 25.11 -32.65
CA PRO A 310 14.30 26.50 -32.75
C PRO A 310 14.80 27.11 -31.44
N ASP A 311 14.33 26.58 -30.30
CA ASP A 311 14.60 27.00 -28.93
C ASP A 311 15.56 26.06 -28.19
N VAL A 312 16.32 25.21 -28.90
CA VAL A 312 17.21 24.19 -28.29
C VAL A 312 18.18 24.79 -27.26
N ASN A 313 18.74 25.98 -27.51
CA ASN A 313 19.66 26.64 -26.57
C ASN A 313 18.95 27.01 -25.26
N LEU A 314 17.70 27.49 -25.35
CA LEU A 314 16.89 27.81 -24.17
C LEU A 314 16.51 26.52 -23.41
N GLN A 315 16.21 25.43 -24.11
CA GLN A 315 15.94 24.14 -23.48
C GLN A 315 17.18 23.59 -22.75
N ILE A 316 18.37 23.75 -23.33
CA ILE A 316 19.65 23.38 -22.69
C ILE A 316 19.87 24.23 -21.43
N GLU A 317 19.70 25.55 -21.51
CA GLU A 317 19.81 26.45 -20.36
C GLU A 317 18.85 26.05 -19.23
N ASN A 318 17.59 25.76 -19.56
CA ASN A 318 16.59 25.28 -18.61
C ASN A 318 16.98 23.93 -17.99
N MET A 319 17.48 22.99 -18.78
CA MET A 319 17.95 21.69 -18.27
C MET A 319 19.12 21.87 -17.30
N VAL A 320 20.10 22.69 -17.64
CA VAL A 320 21.25 22.99 -16.77
C VAL A 320 20.78 23.68 -15.48
N SER A 321 19.91 24.69 -15.59
CA SER A 321 19.32 25.35 -14.42
C SER A 321 18.56 24.36 -13.53
N PHE A 322 17.82 23.43 -14.13
CA PHE A 322 17.09 22.39 -13.41
C PHE A 322 18.03 21.42 -12.69
N MET A 323 19.15 21.01 -13.30
CA MET A 323 20.16 20.14 -12.67
C MET A 323 20.76 20.73 -11.39
N PHE A 324 20.88 22.06 -11.32
CA PHE A 324 21.35 22.77 -10.13
C PHE A 324 20.22 23.25 -9.22
N SER A 325 18.97 23.01 -9.60
CA SER A 325 17.80 23.34 -8.77
C SER A 325 17.57 22.27 -7.70
N SER A 326 16.82 22.63 -6.65
CA SER A 326 16.34 21.69 -5.64
C SER A 326 14.82 21.56 -5.77
N PRO A 327 14.30 20.81 -6.77
CA PRO A 327 12.88 20.78 -7.09
C PRO A 327 12.02 20.26 -5.94
N PHE A 328 12.63 19.52 -5.01
CA PHE A 328 11.96 18.92 -3.86
C PHE A 328 12.29 19.59 -2.51
N SER A 329 12.83 20.81 -2.50
CA SER A 329 13.23 21.49 -1.25
C SER A 329 12.07 21.67 -0.26
N GLU A 330 10.88 22.01 -0.75
CA GLU A 330 9.69 22.19 0.09
C GLU A 330 9.18 20.85 0.65
N HIS A 331 9.23 19.79 -0.14
CA HIS A 331 8.90 18.43 0.30
C HIS A 331 9.83 17.98 1.44
N LYS A 332 11.14 18.22 1.29
CA LYS A 332 12.14 17.93 2.31
C LYS A 332 11.91 18.71 3.61
N LYS A 333 11.62 20.02 3.53
CA LYS A 333 11.30 20.84 4.72
C LYS A 333 10.10 20.31 5.48
N ARG A 334 9.06 19.86 4.79
CA ARG A 334 7.85 19.26 5.41
C ARG A 334 8.20 17.97 6.14
N ARG A 335 9.01 17.10 5.51
CA ARG A 335 9.52 15.90 6.17
C ARG A 335 10.32 16.23 7.44
N GLU A 336 11.22 17.20 7.37
CA GLU A 336 12.03 17.64 8.52
C GLU A 336 11.17 18.18 9.67
N LYS A 337 9.99 18.73 9.38
CA LYS A 337 9.03 19.20 10.40
C LYS A 337 8.35 18.06 11.17
N ILE A 338 7.95 16.98 10.49
CA ILE A 338 7.18 15.88 11.11
C ILE A 338 8.08 14.85 11.79
N MET A 339 9.32 14.68 11.34
CA MET A 339 10.25 13.67 11.87
C MET A 339 10.47 13.76 13.40
N PRO A 340 10.74 14.94 14.00
CA PRO A 340 10.91 15.03 15.45
C PRO A 340 9.68 14.59 16.24
N LEU A 341 8.47 14.86 15.72
CA LEU A 341 7.21 14.46 16.35
C LEU A 341 7.01 12.95 16.28
N VAL A 342 7.38 12.34 15.16
CA VAL A 342 7.36 10.87 14.99
C VAL A 342 8.35 10.20 15.94
N ASP A 343 9.57 10.73 16.05
CA ASP A 343 10.59 10.17 16.93
C ASP A 343 10.20 10.31 18.39
N GLU A 344 9.71 11.48 18.82
CA GLU A 344 9.20 11.69 20.17
C GLU A 344 8.06 10.72 20.52
N PHE A 345 7.10 10.54 19.62
CA PHE A 345 5.99 9.61 19.81
C PHE A 345 6.48 8.15 19.89
N ALA A 346 7.33 7.75 18.95
CA ALA A 346 7.88 6.40 18.89
C ALA A 346 8.75 6.06 20.11
N ASP A 347 9.51 7.01 20.62
CA ASP A 347 10.33 6.84 21.82
C ASP A 347 9.48 6.68 23.07
N HIS A 348 8.37 7.43 23.17
CA HIS A 348 7.43 7.27 24.26
C HIS A 348 6.74 5.91 24.22
N VAL A 349 6.28 5.46 23.06
CA VAL A 349 5.71 4.11 22.90
C VAL A 349 6.76 3.03 23.22
N ALA A 350 8.01 3.20 22.80
CA ALA A 350 9.10 2.29 23.13
C ALA A 350 9.33 2.20 24.65
N LEU A 351 9.20 3.32 25.38
CA LEU A 351 9.26 3.33 26.84
C LEU A 351 8.13 2.49 27.46
N ILE A 352 6.89 2.66 26.99
CA ILE A 352 5.74 1.86 27.46
C ILE A 352 6.00 0.37 27.21
N CYS A 353 6.44 0.00 26.00
CA CYS A 353 6.79 -1.37 25.67
C CYS A 353 7.90 -1.95 26.57
N ARG A 354 8.97 -1.19 26.84
CA ARG A 354 10.07 -1.62 27.72
C ARG A 354 9.60 -1.84 29.16
N ASN A 355 8.71 -1.00 29.67
CA ASN A 355 8.17 -1.17 31.02
C ASN A 355 7.33 -2.44 31.12
N ALA A 356 6.46 -2.70 30.13
CA ALA A 356 5.67 -3.92 30.07
C ALA A 356 6.52 -5.20 30.01
N VAL A 357 7.68 -5.16 29.34
CA VAL A 357 8.64 -6.29 29.32
C VAL A 357 9.34 -6.46 30.67
N LYS A 358 9.76 -5.36 31.32
CA LYS A 358 10.42 -5.44 32.63
C LYS A 358 9.53 -6.04 33.71
N GLU A 359 8.26 -5.64 33.76
CA GLU A 359 7.29 -6.18 34.72
C GLU A 359 7.18 -7.72 34.60
N LYS A 360 7.23 -8.25 33.38
CA LYS A 360 7.20 -9.70 33.14
C LYS A 360 8.43 -10.44 33.64
N ILE A 361 9.60 -9.82 33.56
CA ILE A 361 10.84 -10.40 34.08
C ILE A 361 10.79 -10.43 35.62
N SER A 362 10.26 -9.38 36.24
CA SER A 362 10.05 -9.31 37.68
C SER A 362 9.03 -10.36 38.17
N ASP A 363 7.94 -10.57 37.43
CA ASP A 363 6.94 -11.60 37.76
C ASP A 363 7.44 -13.04 37.55
N ALA A 364 8.44 -13.25 36.68
CA ALA A 364 9.04 -14.57 36.44
C ALA A 364 10.16 -14.94 37.42
N THR A 365 10.63 -13.98 38.22
CA THR A 365 11.71 -14.16 39.22
C THR A 365 11.20 -14.26 40.66
N HIS A 366 9.88 -14.18 40.85
CA HIS A 366 9.15 -14.42 42.09
C HIS A 366 8.23 -15.64 41.93
#